data_AF-A0A1Q3F7Y7-F1
#
_entry.id   AF-A0A1Q3F7Y7-F1
#
_cell.length_a   1.000
_cell.length_b   1.000
_cell.length_c   1.000
_cell.angle_alpha   90.00
_cell.angle_beta   90.00
_cell.angle_gamma   90.00
#
_symmetry.space_group_name_H-M   'P 1'
#
loop_
_entity.id
_entity.type
_entity.pdbx_description
1 polymer ?
#
loop_
_entity_poly.entity_id
_entity_poly.type
_entity_poly.pdbx_seq_one_letter_code
_entity_poly.pdbx_strand_id
1 'polypeptide(L)'
;RWWRRRRAQDKPTTLIKFCENSWRCIYYTYSFIFGCIVMWDKSWLWDIKQCWYGYPHQSVTNDIWWYYMISMAFYWSLTLSQFVDVKRKDFWQMFTHHMITILLMALSWVCNLHRVGSLVLLVHDCADIFLEAAKITKYAQYQKVCDTIFAVFTVVWIVTRLILYPRVIYSSSVEAPSILPMFPAYYIFNTLLIMLLVLHIGWTYLIMQIAIKAIKSGQMEGDVRSSSSDDLSDSSENARPIVASNGGTPKKQPPQSPGQN
;
A
#
# COMPACT_ATOMS: atom_id res chain seq x y z
N ARG A 1 24.01 22.36 13.05
CA ARG A 1 24.71 21.16 12.49
C ARG A 1 24.45 19.88 13.30
N TRP A 2 24.52 19.91 14.63
CA TRP A 2 24.27 18.75 15.51
C TRP A 2 22.88 18.12 15.37
N TRP A 3 21.80 18.91 15.39
CA TRP A 3 20.43 18.42 15.18
C TRP A 3 20.21 17.72 13.83
N ARG A 4 20.98 18.11 12.81
CA ARG A 4 20.94 17.50 11.48
C ARG A 4 21.68 16.16 11.46
N ARG A 5 22.76 16.02 12.25
CA ARG A 5 23.51 14.76 12.45
C ARG A 5 22.74 13.78 13.35
N ARG A 6 22.10 14.25 14.42
CA ARG A 6 21.27 13.42 15.32
C ARG A 6 20.08 12.81 14.56
N ARG A 7 19.36 13.63 13.78
CA ARG A 7 18.31 13.15 12.85
C ARG A 7 18.81 12.24 11.73
N ALA A 8 20.11 12.23 11.42
CA ALA A 8 20.70 11.31 10.46
C ALA A 8 21.13 9.99 11.11
N GLN A 9 21.45 9.98 12.41
CA GLN A 9 21.70 8.78 13.21
C GLN A 9 20.42 8.01 13.53
N ASP A 10 19.29 8.72 13.66
CA ASP A 10 17.96 8.10 13.83
C ASP A 10 17.39 7.51 12.53
N LYS A 11 18.15 7.48 11.42
CA LYS A 11 17.67 6.85 10.18
C LYS A 11 17.90 5.33 10.26
N PRO A 12 16.85 4.50 10.06
CA PRO A 12 17.03 3.05 10.09
C PRO A 12 17.99 2.62 8.98
N THR A 13 18.91 1.71 9.33
CA THR A 13 19.89 1.18 8.39
C THR A 13 19.19 0.40 7.27
N THR A 14 19.85 0.26 6.13
CA THR A 14 19.33 -0.55 5.01
C THR A 14 19.02 -1.99 5.45
N LEU A 15 19.80 -2.54 6.38
CA LEU A 15 19.58 -3.86 6.97
C LEU A 15 18.31 -3.92 7.81
N ILE A 16 18.04 -2.91 8.65
CA ILE A 16 16.78 -2.84 9.43
C ILE A 16 15.58 -2.83 8.49
N LYS A 17 15.61 -1.98 7.45
CA LYS A 17 14.55 -1.95 6.43
C LYS A 17 14.41 -3.30 5.73
N PHE A 18 15.53 -3.94 5.33
CA PHE A 18 15.50 -5.25 4.71
C PHE A 18 14.82 -6.29 5.62
N CYS A 19 15.18 -6.34 6.90
CA CYS A 19 14.58 -7.27 7.86
C CYS A 19 13.08 -7.00 8.08
N GLU A 20 12.69 -5.73 8.23
CA GLU A 20 11.27 -5.34 8.38
C GLU A 20 10.43 -5.80 7.17
N ASN A 21 10.90 -5.53 5.95
CA ASN A 21 10.17 -5.90 4.74
C ASN A 21 10.20 -7.42 4.52
N SER A 22 11.28 -8.11 4.90
CA SER A 22 11.37 -9.57 4.83
C SER A 22 10.35 -10.26 5.73
N TRP A 23 10.22 -9.80 6.98
CA TRP A 23 9.22 -10.32 7.91
C TRP A 23 7.79 -10.11 7.37
N ARG A 24 7.48 -8.92 6.87
CA ARG A 24 6.17 -8.62 6.26
C ARG A 24 5.91 -9.47 5.01
N CYS A 25 6.92 -9.65 4.14
CA CYS A 25 6.81 -10.50 2.97
C CYS A 25 6.48 -11.95 3.33
N ILE A 26 7.14 -12.50 4.35
CA ILE A 26 6.86 -13.86 4.87
C ILE A 26 5.43 -13.93 5.39
N TYR A 27 5.01 -12.95 6.17
CA TYR A 27 3.64 -12.89 6.70
C TYR A 27 2.59 -12.84 5.58
N TYR A 28 2.71 -11.90 4.63
CA TYR A 28 1.72 -11.78 3.55
C TYR A 28 1.68 -13.02 2.67
N THR A 29 2.83 -13.67 2.43
CA THR A 29 2.88 -14.94 1.69
C THR A 29 2.14 -16.04 2.43
N TYR A 30 2.40 -16.18 3.73
CA TYR A 30 1.69 -17.15 4.57
C TYR A 30 0.18 -16.85 4.63
N SER A 31 -0.19 -15.60 4.91
CA SER A 31 -1.58 -15.16 5.04
C SER A 31 -2.36 -15.39 3.75
N PHE A 32 -1.77 -15.07 2.59
CA PHE A 32 -2.41 -15.27 1.30
C PHE A 32 -2.62 -16.75 0.96
N ILE A 33 -1.61 -17.60 1.19
CA ILE A 33 -1.73 -19.05 0.96
C ILE A 33 -2.78 -19.64 1.91
N PHE A 34 -2.73 -19.27 3.19
CA PHE A 34 -3.70 -19.72 4.19
C PHE A 34 -5.12 -19.26 3.83
N GLY A 35 -5.29 -17.99 3.46
CA GLY A 35 -6.55 -17.44 2.97
C GLY A 35 -7.08 -18.16 1.74
N CYS A 36 -6.24 -18.47 0.75
CA CYS A 36 -6.63 -19.28 -0.41
C CYS A 36 -7.16 -20.66 0.01
N ILE A 37 -6.45 -21.36 0.91
CA ILE A 37 -6.86 -22.68 1.40
C ILE A 37 -8.21 -22.60 2.13
N VAL A 38 -8.35 -21.65 3.06
CA VAL A 38 -9.55 -21.48 3.90
C VAL A 38 -10.77 -21.04 3.08
N MET A 39 -10.56 -20.26 2.02
CA MET A 39 -11.63 -19.72 1.20
C MET A 39 -12.02 -20.60 0.01
N TRP A 40 -11.19 -21.57 -0.38
CA TRP A 40 -11.38 -22.36 -1.61
C TRP A 40 -12.74 -23.06 -1.69
N ASP A 41 -13.18 -23.64 -0.57
CA ASP A 41 -14.45 -24.36 -0.44
C ASP A 41 -15.64 -23.45 -0.11
N LYS A 42 -15.43 -22.14 0.01
CA LYS A 42 -16.46 -21.17 0.38
C LYS A 42 -17.12 -20.59 -0.86
N SER A 43 -18.45 -20.68 -0.94
CA SER A 43 -19.22 -20.20 -2.10
C SER A 43 -19.02 -18.72 -2.39
N TRP A 44 -18.79 -17.90 -1.36
CA TRP A 44 -18.59 -16.45 -1.52
C TRP A 44 -17.24 -16.06 -2.12
N LEU A 45 -16.27 -16.98 -2.22
CA LEU A 45 -15.06 -16.75 -3.01
C LEU A 45 -15.39 -16.63 -4.51
N TRP A 46 -16.34 -17.45 -4.97
CA TRP A 46 -16.68 -17.59 -6.38
C TRP A 46 -17.87 -16.71 -6.79
N ASP A 47 -18.83 -16.48 -5.88
CA ASP A 47 -19.96 -15.58 -6.07
C ASP A 47 -20.13 -14.65 -4.87
N ILE A 48 -19.75 -13.39 -5.04
CA ILE A 48 -19.78 -12.36 -3.99
C ILE A 48 -21.19 -12.16 -3.43
N LYS A 49 -22.26 -12.45 -4.19
CA LYS A 49 -23.63 -12.34 -3.68
C LYS A 49 -23.90 -13.29 -2.51
N GLN A 50 -23.18 -14.41 -2.45
CA GLN A 50 -23.24 -15.37 -1.34
C GLN A 50 -22.72 -14.80 -0.01
N CYS A 51 -22.05 -13.65 -0.02
CA CYS A 51 -21.74 -12.92 1.20
C CYS A 51 -22.99 -12.47 1.96
N TRP A 52 -24.10 -12.22 1.26
CA TRP A 52 -25.29 -11.58 1.83
C TRP A 52 -26.36 -12.59 2.24
N TYR A 53 -26.44 -13.74 1.57
CA TYR A 53 -27.44 -14.76 1.89
C TYR A 53 -27.24 -15.35 3.30
N GLY A 54 -28.35 -15.49 4.02
CA GLY A 54 -28.38 -16.02 5.39
C GLY A 54 -27.92 -15.03 6.46
N TYR A 55 -27.66 -13.77 6.12
CA TYR A 55 -27.43 -12.72 7.10
C TYR A 55 -28.73 -12.40 7.88
N PRO A 56 -28.69 -12.15 9.21
CA PRO A 56 -27.50 -12.06 10.07
C PRO A 56 -27.04 -13.39 10.66
N HIS A 57 -27.66 -14.51 10.34
CA HIS A 57 -27.37 -15.83 10.93
C HIS A 57 -26.34 -16.62 10.13
N GLN A 58 -25.15 -16.03 9.95
CA GLN A 58 -24.01 -16.69 9.32
C GLN A 58 -23.12 -17.32 10.38
N SER A 59 -22.93 -18.64 10.32
CA SER A 59 -22.03 -19.35 11.23
C SER A 59 -20.57 -19.16 10.81
N VAL A 60 -19.70 -18.85 11.77
CA VAL A 60 -18.26 -18.76 11.57
C VAL A 60 -17.63 -20.14 11.74
N THR A 61 -16.98 -20.65 10.70
CA THR A 61 -16.19 -21.89 10.80
C THR A 61 -14.86 -21.63 11.51
N ASN A 62 -14.28 -22.64 12.15
CA ASN A 62 -13.00 -22.51 12.87
C ASN A 62 -11.87 -21.98 11.97
N ASP A 63 -11.85 -22.38 10.71
CA ASP A 63 -10.81 -21.95 9.76
C ASP A 63 -10.90 -20.45 9.46
N ILE A 64 -12.12 -19.95 9.23
CA ILE A 64 -12.38 -18.52 9.03
C ILE A 64 -12.03 -17.75 10.30
N TRP A 65 -12.35 -18.29 11.48
CA TRP A 65 -12.00 -17.68 12.76
C TRP A 65 -10.49 -17.48 12.88
N TRP A 66 -9.69 -18.53 12.64
CA TRP A 66 -8.23 -18.43 12.71
C TRP A 66 -7.65 -17.48 11.67
N TYR A 67 -8.13 -17.56 10.42
CA TYR A 67 -7.72 -16.64 9.37
C TYR A 67 -7.97 -15.18 9.76
N TYR A 68 -9.14 -14.91 10.33
CA TYR A 68 -9.52 -13.57 10.75
C TYR A 68 -8.74 -13.06 11.96
N MET A 69 -8.56 -13.90 12.99
CA MET A 69 -7.85 -13.52 14.21
C MET A 69 -6.36 -13.29 13.96
N ILE A 70 -5.72 -14.15 13.17
CA ILE A 70 -4.31 -13.98 12.78
C ILE A 70 -4.13 -12.70 11.96
N SER A 71 -5.04 -12.44 11.02
CA SER A 71 -5.07 -11.19 10.25
C SER A 71 -5.18 -9.98 11.19
N MET A 72 -6.18 -9.99 12.08
CA MET A 72 -6.44 -8.87 12.97
C MET A 72 -5.25 -8.59 13.91
N ALA A 73 -4.65 -9.64 14.49
CA ALA A 73 -3.48 -9.52 15.35
C ALA A 73 -2.29 -8.90 14.62
N PHE A 74 -2.06 -9.28 13.37
CA PHE A 74 -0.99 -8.69 12.56
C PHE A 74 -1.22 -7.21 12.28
N TYR A 75 -2.41 -6.81 11.83
CA TYR A 75 -2.72 -5.40 11.57
C TYR A 75 -2.62 -4.54 12.84
N TRP A 76 -3.01 -5.07 14.00
CA TRP A 76 -2.78 -4.42 15.30
C TRP A 76 -1.29 -4.29 15.60
N SER A 77 -0.50 -5.34 15.40
CA SER A 77 0.95 -5.30 15.62
C SER A 77 1.62 -4.24 14.75
N LEU A 78 1.22 -4.11 13.47
CA LEU A 78 1.75 -3.15 12.52
C LEU A 78 1.38 -1.70 12.91
N THR A 79 0.16 -1.51 13.40
CA THR A 79 -0.31 -0.22 13.90
C THR A 79 0.50 0.24 15.12
N LEU A 80 0.75 -0.66 16.06
CA LEU A 80 1.54 -0.37 17.26
C LEU A 80 3.01 -0.13 16.91
N SER A 81 3.59 -0.94 16.01
CA SER A 81 4.98 -0.77 15.59
C SER A 81 5.20 0.60 14.94
N GLN A 82 4.21 1.12 14.20
CA GLN A 82 4.34 2.40 13.52
C GLN A 82 4.64 3.59 14.46
N PHE A 83 4.27 3.51 15.74
CA PHE A 83 4.58 4.54 16.73
C PHE A 83 5.97 4.43 17.33
N VAL A 84 6.54 3.24 17.33
CA VAL A 84 7.90 2.95 17.80
C VAL A 84 8.91 3.18 16.67
N ASP A 85 8.49 2.90 15.43
CA ASP A 85 9.27 3.08 14.22
C ASP A 85 9.48 4.57 13.91
N VAL A 86 10.57 4.87 13.20
CA VAL A 86 10.93 6.24 12.82
C VAL A 86 9.84 6.80 11.90
N LYS A 87 9.22 7.92 12.33
CA LYS A 87 8.15 8.58 11.57
C LYS A 87 8.63 9.00 10.18
N ARG A 88 8.08 8.35 9.16
CA ARG A 88 8.27 8.66 7.74
C ARG A 88 7.29 9.76 7.30
N LYS A 89 7.52 10.39 6.14
CA LYS A 89 6.68 11.52 5.68
C LYS A 89 5.26 11.07 5.26
N ASP A 90 5.06 9.79 4.99
CA ASP A 90 3.78 9.11 4.73
C ASP A 90 3.10 8.55 6.00
N PHE A 91 3.64 8.86 7.19
CA PHE A 91 3.15 8.33 8.47
C PHE A 91 1.64 8.53 8.65
N TRP A 92 1.12 9.72 8.37
CA TRP A 92 -0.31 10.01 8.54
C TRP A 92 -1.19 9.23 7.56
N GLN A 93 -0.74 9.07 6.31
CA GLN A 93 -1.48 8.32 5.31
C GLN A 93 -1.55 6.82 5.68
N MET A 94 -0.41 6.24 6.08
CA MET A 94 -0.38 4.85 6.55
C MET A 94 -1.14 4.67 7.85
N PHE A 95 -1.07 5.62 8.79
CA PHE A 95 -1.84 5.56 10.03
C PHE A 95 -3.34 5.59 9.77
N THR A 96 -3.83 6.52 8.94
CA THR A 96 -5.23 6.60 8.55
C THR A 96 -5.70 5.31 7.88
N HIS A 97 -4.88 4.73 7.00
CA HIS A 97 -5.17 3.42 6.41
C HIS A 97 -5.35 2.33 7.47
N HIS A 98 -4.41 2.20 8.41
CA HIS A 98 -4.47 1.19 9.48
C HIS A 98 -5.71 1.38 10.38
N MET A 99 -6.07 2.63 10.69
CA MET A 99 -7.29 2.91 11.45
C MET A 99 -8.53 2.47 10.67
N ILE A 100 -8.60 2.77 9.37
CA ILE A 100 -9.72 2.34 8.52
C ILE A 100 -9.77 0.81 8.41
N THR A 101 -8.64 0.13 8.19
CA THR A 101 -8.62 -1.33 8.04
C THR A 101 -8.97 -2.03 9.35
N ILE A 102 -8.44 -1.60 10.50
CA ILE A 102 -8.81 -2.16 11.81
C ILE A 102 -10.30 -1.93 12.09
N LEU A 103 -10.83 -0.74 11.81
CA LEU A 103 -12.26 -0.46 11.98
C LEU A 103 -13.13 -1.31 11.06
N LEU A 104 -12.73 -1.49 9.79
CA LEU A 104 -13.41 -2.39 8.85
C LEU A 104 -13.40 -3.83 9.37
N MET A 105 -12.25 -4.32 9.85
CA MET A 105 -12.13 -5.67 10.37
C MET A 105 -12.97 -5.89 11.63
N ALA A 106 -12.96 -4.93 12.57
CA ALA A 106 -13.74 -4.98 13.80
C ALA A 106 -15.25 -4.89 13.51
N LEU A 107 -15.69 -3.95 12.68
CA LEU A 107 -17.11 -3.79 12.34
C LEU A 107 -17.64 -4.99 11.57
N SER A 108 -16.88 -5.53 10.61
CA SER A 108 -17.33 -6.74 9.90
C SER A 108 -17.35 -7.98 10.80
N TRP A 109 -16.51 -8.04 11.84
CA TRP A 109 -16.62 -9.10 12.84
C TRP A 109 -17.86 -8.95 13.73
N VAL A 110 -18.03 -7.78 14.36
CA VAL A 110 -19.13 -7.50 15.31
C VAL A 110 -20.49 -7.53 14.62
N CYS A 111 -20.57 -7.07 13.37
CA CYS A 111 -21.82 -7.05 12.60
C CYS A 111 -22.08 -8.34 11.82
N ASN A 112 -21.29 -9.41 12.03
CA ASN A 112 -21.39 -10.69 11.30
C ASN A 112 -21.29 -10.57 9.76
N LEU A 113 -20.44 -9.66 9.27
CA LEU A 113 -20.10 -9.48 7.84
C LEU A 113 -18.75 -10.12 7.49
N HIS A 114 -18.34 -11.15 8.24
CA HIS A 114 -17.03 -11.80 8.12
C HIS A 114 -16.78 -12.40 6.72
N ARG A 115 -17.83 -12.78 5.97
CA ARG A 115 -17.69 -13.27 4.58
C ARG A 115 -17.09 -12.20 3.67
N VAL A 116 -17.64 -10.99 3.72
CA VAL A 116 -17.11 -9.83 2.96
C VAL A 116 -15.73 -9.45 3.48
N GLY A 117 -15.57 -9.42 4.81
CA GLY A 117 -14.27 -9.15 5.43
C GLY A 117 -13.17 -10.09 4.95
N SER A 118 -13.46 -11.40 4.88
CA SER A 118 -12.51 -12.41 4.38
C SER A 118 -12.11 -12.21 2.92
N LEU A 119 -13.06 -11.82 2.05
CA LEU A 119 -12.76 -11.47 0.65
C LEU A 119 -11.85 -10.26 0.56
N VAL A 120 -12.16 -9.21 1.34
CA VAL A 120 -11.34 -8.00 1.37
C VAL A 120 -9.92 -8.35 1.81
N LEU A 121 -9.74 -9.09 2.90
CA LEU A 121 -8.41 -9.55 3.35
C LEU A 121 -7.64 -10.29 2.25
N LEU A 122 -8.27 -11.30 1.63
CA LEU A 122 -7.62 -12.12 0.61
C LEU A 122 -7.17 -11.31 -0.61
N VAL A 123 -8.05 -10.43 -1.11
CA VAL A 123 -7.74 -9.56 -2.25
C VAL A 123 -6.61 -8.59 -1.89
N HIS A 124 -6.50 -8.19 -0.61
CA HIS A 124 -5.47 -7.27 -0.17
C HIS A 124 -4.09 -7.90 -0.04
N ASP A 125 -3.99 -9.07 0.58
CA ASP A 125 -2.70 -9.70 0.86
C ASP A 125 -1.93 -10.06 -0.43
N CYS A 126 -2.64 -10.34 -1.53
CA CYS A 126 -2.04 -10.76 -2.80
C CYS A 126 -1.02 -9.76 -3.38
N ALA A 127 -1.37 -8.47 -3.43
CA ALA A 127 -0.49 -7.44 -4.00
C ALA A 127 0.68 -7.09 -3.06
N ASP A 128 0.46 -7.22 -1.76
CA ASP A 128 1.41 -6.78 -0.74
C ASP A 128 2.65 -7.69 -0.67
N ILE A 129 2.53 -8.96 -1.07
CA ILE A 129 3.67 -9.87 -1.26
C ILE A 129 4.68 -9.27 -2.25
N PHE A 130 4.21 -8.87 -3.43
CA PHE A 130 5.08 -8.32 -4.47
C PHE A 130 5.63 -6.94 -4.09
N LEU A 131 4.84 -6.15 -3.37
CA LEU A 131 5.26 -4.84 -2.85
C LEU A 131 6.47 -4.99 -1.92
N GLU A 132 6.39 -5.88 -0.93
CA GLU A 132 7.48 -6.11 0.03
C GLU A 132 8.67 -6.79 -0.65
N ALA A 133 8.45 -7.74 -1.57
CA ALA A 133 9.50 -8.37 -2.36
C ALA A 133 10.30 -7.38 -3.23
N ALA A 134 9.64 -6.40 -3.85
CA ALA A 134 10.31 -5.35 -4.63
C ALA A 134 11.23 -4.50 -3.74
N LYS A 135 10.80 -4.16 -2.52
CA LYS A 135 11.63 -3.40 -1.57
C LYS A 135 12.84 -4.20 -1.09
N ILE A 136 12.66 -5.49 -0.78
CA ILE A 136 13.76 -6.40 -0.37
C ILE A 136 14.82 -6.47 -1.46
N THR A 137 14.42 -6.73 -2.70
CA THR A 137 15.35 -6.84 -3.84
C THR A 137 16.06 -5.53 -4.15
N LYS A 138 15.38 -4.39 -3.96
CA LYS A 138 16.01 -3.07 -4.01
C LYS A 138 17.07 -2.89 -2.93
N TYR A 139 16.77 -3.22 -1.68
CA TYR A 139 17.75 -3.10 -0.59
C TYR A 139 18.95 -4.03 -0.77
N ALA A 140 18.75 -5.19 -1.42
CA ALA A 140 19.80 -6.10 -1.84
C ALA A 140 20.57 -5.66 -3.11
N GLN A 141 20.22 -4.53 -3.72
CA GLN A 141 20.84 -3.98 -4.94
C GLN A 141 20.67 -4.84 -6.21
N TYR A 142 19.63 -5.69 -6.26
CA TYR A 142 19.32 -6.51 -7.44
C TYR A 142 18.32 -5.81 -8.38
N GLN A 143 18.79 -4.79 -9.12
CA GLN A 143 17.90 -3.90 -9.88
C GLN A 143 17.05 -4.59 -10.95
N LYS A 144 17.62 -5.49 -11.77
CA LYS A 144 16.83 -6.22 -12.80
C LYS A 144 15.67 -7.02 -12.20
N VAL A 145 15.91 -7.65 -11.04
CA VAL A 145 14.88 -8.43 -10.32
C VAL A 145 13.85 -7.49 -9.70
N CYS A 146 14.31 -6.39 -9.07
CA CYS A 146 13.45 -5.35 -8.53
C CYS A 146 12.47 -4.80 -9.58
N ASP A 147 12.96 -4.44 -10.77
CA ASP A 147 12.13 -3.87 -11.84
C ASP A 147 11.12 -4.90 -12.36
N THR A 148 11.51 -6.18 -12.46
CA THR A 148 10.61 -7.28 -12.84
C THR A 148 9.51 -7.48 -11.81
N ILE A 149 9.87 -7.56 -10.51
CA ILE A 149 8.89 -7.71 -9.42
C ILE A 149 7.98 -6.48 -9.35
N PHE A 150 8.52 -5.27 -9.55
CA PHE A 150 7.74 -4.03 -9.54
C PHE A 150 6.70 -3.99 -10.69
N ALA A 151 7.06 -4.50 -11.87
CA ALA A 151 6.12 -4.63 -12.98
C ALA A 151 4.97 -5.61 -12.63
N VAL A 152 5.30 -6.78 -12.08
CA VAL A 152 4.30 -7.77 -11.62
C VAL A 152 3.42 -7.16 -10.52
N PHE A 153 4.03 -6.50 -9.53
CA PHE A 153 3.34 -5.77 -8.47
C PHE A 153 2.32 -4.78 -9.04
N THR A 154 2.72 -3.97 -10.02
CA THR A 154 1.84 -2.95 -10.62
C THR A 154 0.60 -3.58 -11.25
N VAL A 155 0.77 -4.68 -12.00
CA VAL A 155 -0.34 -5.41 -12.62
C VAL A 155 -1.26 -6.00 -11.55
N VAL A 156 -0.70 -6.73 -10.59
CA VAL A 156 -1.46 -7.36 -9.50
C VAL A 156 -2.21 -6.32 -8.68
N TRP A 157 -1.56 -5.20 -8.35
CA TRP A 157 -2.16 -4.07 -7.64
C TRP A 157 -3.38 -3.51 -8.37
N ILE A 158 -3.28 -3.25 -9.68
CA ILE A 158 -4.42 -2.73 -10.45
C ILE A 158 -5.58 -3.72 -10.43
N VAL A 159 -5.31 -5.02 -10.68
CA VAL A 159 -6.36 -6.05 -10.68
C VAL A 159 -7.03 -6.16 -9.32
N THR A 160 -6.27 -6.29 -8.23
CA THR A 160 -6.85 -6.48 -6.90
C THR A 160 -7.52 -5.22 -6.38
N ARG A 161 -6.90 -4.05 -6.54
CA ARG A 161 -7.33 -2.79 -5.89
C ARG A 161 -8.33 -1.99 -6.71
N LEU A 162 -8.28 -2.06 -8.05
CA LEU A 162 -9.14 -1.27 -8.93
C LEU A 162 -10.19 -2.08 -9.70
N ILE A 163 -10.09 -3.42 -9.73
CA ILE A 163 -11.09 -4.28 -10.38
C ILE A 163 -11.84 -5.11 -9.34
N LEU A 164 -11.14 -5.99 -8.61
CA LEU A 164 -11.78 -6.90 -7.66
C LEU A 164 -12.37 -6.16 -6.44
N TYR A 165 -11.60 -5.26 -5.83
CA TYR A 165 -12.06 -4.55 -4.64
C TYR A 165 -13.29 -3.64 -4.92
N PRO A 166 -13.35 -2.83 -6.00
CA PRO A 166 -14.55 -2.08 -6.34
C PRO A 166 -15.75 -2.97 -6.65
N ARG A 167 -15.55 -4.19 -7.18
CA ARG A 167 -16.65 -5.16 -7.36
C ARG A 167 -17.23 -5.64 -6.02
N VAL A 168 -16.40 -5.79 -4.99
CA VAL A 168 -16.85 -6.10 -3.62
C VAL A 168 -17.63 -4.90 -3.06
N ILE A 169 -17.14 -3.67 -3.24
CA ILE A 169 -17.86 -2.45 -2.83
C ILE A 169 -19.20 -2.36 -3.54
N TYR A 170 -19.25 -2.60 -4.85
CA TYR A 170 -20.50 -2.61 -5.61
C TYR A 170 -21.51 -3.63 -5.05
N SER A 171 -21.04 -4.84 -4.71
CA SER A 171 -21.90 -5.85 -4.08
C SER A 171 -22.44 -5.36 -2.73
N SER A 172 -21.56 -4.78 -1.92
CA SER A 172 -21.93 -4.24 -0.61
C SER A 172 -22.89 -3.07 -0.68
N SER A 173 -22.67 -2.13 -1.61
CA SER A 173 -23.43 -0.88 -1.68
C SER A 173 -24.73 -0.97 -2.49
N VAL A 174 -24.81 -1.87 -3.47
CA VAL A 174 -25.93 -1.96 -4.43
C VAL A 174 -26.69 -3.28 -4.31
N GLU A 175 -25.98 -4.41 -4.25
CA GLU A 175 -26.63 -5.73 -4.20
C GLU A 175 -27.15 -6.03 -2.78
N ALA A 176 -26.39 -5.70 -1.73
CA ALA A 176 -26.78 -5.99 -0.34
C ALA A 176 -28.09 -5.31 0.11
N PRO A 177 -28.38 -4.02 -0.22
CA PRO A 177 -29.67 -3.39 0.13
C PRO A 177 -30.90 -4.06 -0.47
N SER A 178 -30.75 -4.78 -1.57
CA SER A 178 -31.85 -5.53 -2.19
C SER A 178 -32.16 -6.85 -1.45
N ILE A 179 -31.23 -7.32 -0.61
CA ILE A 179 -31.28 -8.61 0.08
C ILE A 179 -31.49 -8.40 1.59
N LEU A 180 -30.96 -7.33 2.18
CA LEU A 180 -30.87 -7.12 3.62
C LEU A 180 -31.63 -5.87 4.08
N PRO A 181 -32.25 -5.90 5.28
CA PRO A 181 -32.77 -4.70 5.90
C PRO A 181 -31.60 -3.75 6.24
N MET A 182 -31.77 -2.47 5.91
CA MET A 182 -30.74 -1.46 6.17
C MET A 182 -30.65 -1.13 7.67
N PHE A 183 -29.45 -1.18 8.24
CA PHE A 183 -29.16 -0.80 9.62
C PHE A 183 -28.02 0.23 9.69
N PRO A 184 -27.89 1.05 10.75
CA PRO A 184 -26.90 2.14 10.78
C PRO A 184 -25.45 1.71 10.53
N ALA A 185 -25.02 0.57 11.08
CA ALA A 185 -23.65 0.08 10.91
C ALA A 185 -23.33 -0.34 9.45
N TYR A 186 -24.33 -0.66 8.63
CA TYR A 186 -24.13 -0.88 7.19
C TYR A 186 -23.62 0.38 6.47
N TYR A 187 -24.17 1.55 6.78
CA TYR A 187 -23.73 2.81 6.16
C TYR A 187 -22.31 3.17 6.56
N ILE A 188 -21.97 2.95 7.84
CA ILE A 188 -20.62 3.16 8.36
C ILE A 188 -19.64 2.22 7.64
N PHE A 189 -19.98 0.93 7.52
CA PHE A 189 -19.15 -0.07 6.86
C PHE A 189 -18.87 0.29 5.39
N ASN A 190 -19.91 0.63 4.62
CA ASN A 190 -19.74 1.03 3.22
C ASN A 190 -18.94 2.33 3.08
N THR A 191 -19.14 3.30 3.98
CA THR A 191 -18.36 4.54 4.00
C THR A 191 -16.87 4.24 4.19
N LEU A 192 -16.52 3.38 5.14
CA LEU A 192 -15.13 2.97 5.38
C LEU A 192 -14.53 2.22 4.18
N LEU A 193 -15.30 1.36 3.51
CA LEU A 193 -14.85 0.67 2.30
C LEU A 193 -14.52 1.67 1.17
N ILE A 194 -15.36 2.69 0.98
CA ILE A 194 -15.15 3.75 -0.01
C ILE A 194 -13.93 4.61 0.37
N MET A 195 -13.77 4.97 1.65
CA MET A 195 -12.59 5.70 2.12
C MET A 195 -11.30 4.92 1.82
N LEU A 196 -11.32 3.60 2.03
CA LEU A 196 -10.20 2.74 1.71
C LEU A 196 -9.93 2.70 0.19
N LEU A 197 -10.97 2.70 -0.65
CA LEU A 197 -10.81 2.81 -2.11
C LEU A 197 -10.15 4.14 -2.52
N VAL A 198 -10.54 5.26 -1.91
CA VAL A 198 -9.93 6.57 -2.19
C VAL A 198 -8.42 6.55 -1.91
N LEU A 199 -7.99 5.92 -0.82
CA LEU A 199 -6.58 5.72 -0.52
C LEU A 199 -5.88 4.88 -1.60
N HIS A 200 -6.51 3.78 -2.06
CA HIS A 200 -5.97 2.97 -3.16
C HIS A 200 -5.84 3.74 -4.47
N ILE A 201 -6.79 4.62 -4.81
CA ILE A 201 -6.68 5.49 -5.99
C ILE A 201 -5.47 6.42 -5.84
N GLY A 202 -5.28 7.02 -4.66
CA GLY A 202 -4.13 7.87 -4.36
C GLY A 202 -2.79 7.13 -4.50
N TRP A 203 -2.67 5.91 -3.96
CA TRP A 203 -1.47 5.10 -4.15
C TRP A 203 -1.28 4.62 -5.59
N THR A 204 -2.36 4.31 -6.30
CA THR A 204 -2.26 3.91 -7.71
C THR A 204 -1.70 5.04 -8.55
N TYR A 205 -2.10 6.29 -8.28
CA TYR A 205 -1.51 7.46 -8.92
C TYR A 205 0.01 7.54 -8.69
N LEU A 206 0.47 7.30 -7.45
CA LEU A 206 1.91 7.28 -7.13
C LEU A 206 2.65 6.14 -7.84
N ILE A 207 2.08 4.93 -7.83
CA ILE A 207 2.66 3.75 -8.49
C ILE A 207 2.80 4.01 -9.99
N MET A 208 1.77 4.56 -10.64
CA MET A 208 1.81 4.91 -12.06
C MET A 208 2.84 6.00 -12.35
N GLN A 209 2.99 7.00 -11.47
CA GLN A 209 4.03 8.02 -11.61
C GLN A 209 5.43 7.40 -11.61
N ILE A 210 5.68 6.43 -10.73
CA ILE A 210 6.96 5.68 -10.66
C ILE A 210 7.16 4.85 -11.93
N ALA A 211 6.15 4.09 -12.34
CA ALA A 211 6.21 3.24 -13.53
C ALA A 211 6.51 4.06 -14.80
N ILE A 212 5.86 5.21 -14.98
CA ILE A 212 6.11 6.11 -16.11
C ILE A 212 7.53 6.67 -16.07
N LYS A 213 8.03 7.06 -14.88
CA LYS A 213 9.42 7.52 -14.73
C LYS A 213 10.42 6.43 -15.09
N ALA A 214 10.20 5.20 -14.62
CA ALA A 214 11.05 4.04 -14.91
C ALA A 214 11.12 3.71 -16.41
N ILE A 215 9.98 3.76 -17.11
CA ILE A 215 9.93 3.55 -18.57
C ILE A 215 10.67 4.67 -19.30
N LYS A 216 10.45 5.93 -18.91
CA LYS A 216 11.15 7.09 -19.52
C LYS A 216 12.66 7.05 -19.30
N SER A 217 13.13 6.62 -18.14
CA SER A 217 14.56 6.45 -17.88
C SER A 217 15.16 5.28 -18.66
N GLY A 218 14.44 4.16 -18.77
CA GLY A 218 14.88 3.01 -19.59
C GLY A 218 14.96 3.33 -21.08
N GLN A 219 14.11 4.24 -21.59
CA GLN A 219 14.22 4.76 -22.95
C GLN A 219 15.46 5.64 -23.18
N MET A 220 15.96 6.31 -22.13
CA MET A 220 17.23 7.06 -22.18
C MET A 220 18.45 6.16 -21.99
N GLU A 221 18.29 4.93 -21.51
CA GLU A 221 19.38 3.97 -21.30
C GLU A 221 19.93 3.38 -22.61
N GLY A 222 19.24 3.60 -23.74
CA GLY A 222 19.79 3.40 -25.09
C GLY A 222 20.87 4.42 -25.47
N ASP A 223 21.05 5.49 -24.67
CA ASP A 223 22.07 6.49 -24.86
C ASP A 223 22.62 6.96 -23.50
N VAL A 224 23.62 6.21 -23.02
CA VAL A 224 24.53 6.57 -21.92
C VAL A 224 23.85 6.91 -20.58
N ARG A 225 23.90 6.02 -19.56
CA ARG A 225 23.88 6.54 -18.18
C ARG A 225 24.43 5.66 -17.06
N SER A 226 25.50 6.21 -16.47
CA SER A 226 25.83 6.12 -15.05
C SER A 226 25.09 7.24 -14.28
N SER A 227 24.83 7.00 -12.99
CA SER A 227 24.33 7.89 -11.94
C SER A 227 22.83 8.28 -11.92
N SER A 228 22.07 7.63 -11.03
CA SER A 228 21.32 8.26 -9.91
C SER A 228 20.33 7.25 -9.29
N SER A 229 20.83 6.39 -8.40
CA SER A 229 20.06 5.32 -7.78
C SER A 229 19.71 5.66 -6.33
N ASP A 230 18.77 6.59 -6.12
CA ASP A 230 18.24 6.90 -4.77
C ASP A 230 16.69 7.04 -4.69
N ASP A 231 15.95 6.96 -5.80
CA ASP A 231 14.55 7.43 -5.82
C ASP A 231 13.44 6.41 -5.49
N LEU A 232 13.70 5.11 -5.39
CA LEU A 232 12.60 4.14 -5.13
C LEU A 232 12.35 3.87 -3.63
N SER A 233 12.90 4.68 -2.72
CA SER A 233 12.46 4.68 -1.31
C SER A 233 11.77 5.95 -0.84
N ASP A 234 11.43 6.86 -1.77
CA ASP A 234 10.75 8.11 -1.43
C ASP A 234 9.72 8.55 -2.48
N SER A 235 9.22 7.64 -3.32
CA SER A 235 8.34 8.00 -4.44
C SER A 235 6.87 8.28 -4.06
N SER A 236 6.59 8.64 -2.81
CA SER A 236 5.45 9.50 -2.45
C SER A 236 5.83 11.00 -2.41
N GLU A 237 7.06 11.37 -2.74
CA GLU A 237 7.55 12.75 -2.76
C GLU A 237 7.64 13.30 -4.19
N ASN A 238 6.54 13.83 -4.73
CA ASN A 238 6.49 15.18 -5.31
C ASN A 238 5.18 15.46 -6.05
N ALA A 239 4.37 16.33 -5.45
CA ALA A 239 3.54 17.29 -6.17
C ALA A 239 3.39 18.56 -5.32
N ARG A 240 4.07 19.64 -5.71
CA ARG A 240 3.61 21.01 -5.42
C ARG A 240 3.50 21.75 -6.76
N PRO A 241 2.52 22.65 -6.91
CA PRO A 241 2.15 23.21 -8.21
C PRO A 241 3.16 24.26 -8.67
N ILE A 242 3.33 24.32 -9.98
CA ILE A 242 4.06 25.33 -10.73
C ILE A 242 3.27 26.65 -10.62
N VAL A 243 3.92 27.71 -10.11
CA VAL A 243 3.54 29.10 -10.44
C VAL A 243 4.78 29.76 -11.03
N ALA A 244 4.61 30.31 -12.24
CA ALA A 244 5.65 30.81 -13.10
C ALA A 244 6.11 32.24 -12.73
N SER A 245 7.43 32.44 -12.88
CA SER A 245 8.17 33.59 -13.44
C SER A 245 7.86 35.03 -13.02
N ASN A 246 8.88 35.74 -12.52
CA ASN A 246 9.58 36.76 -13.33
C ASN A 246 10.83 37.36 -12.65
N GLY A 247 11.89 37.58 -13.44
CA GLY A 247 12.77 38.75 -13.26
C GLY A 247 14.29 38.52 -13.12
N GLY A 248 15.00 38.46 -14.26
CA GLY A 248 16.19 39.29 -14.53
C GLY A 248 17.49 39.05 -13.74
N THR A 249 18.47 38.45 -14.41
CA THR A 249 19.91 38.54 -14.08
C THR A 249 20.49 39.94 -14.28
N PRO A 250 21.59 40.28 -13.57
CA PRO A 250 22.76 40.80 -14.28
C PRO A 250 24.05 40.03 -14.00
N LYS A 251 24.80 39.79 -15.07
CA LYS A 251 26.19 39.26 -15.10
C LYS A 251 27.16 40.22 -14.37
N LYS A 252 28.15 39.66 -13.66
CA LYS A 252 29.45 40.32 -13.42
C LYS A 252 30.59 39.37 -13.80
N GLN A 253 31.54 39.94 -14.56
CA GLN A 253 32.74 39.34 -15.15
C GLN A 253 33.84 38.98 -14.12
N PRO A 254 34.83 38.14 -14.49
CA PRO A 254 35.88 37.63 -13.61
C PRO A 254 37.06 38.61 -13.41
N PRO A 255 37.93 38.37 -12.40
CA PRO A 255 38.97 39.33 -11.99
C PRO A 255 40.20 39.26 -12.90
N GLN A 256 40.80 40.43 -13.17
CA GLN A 256 42.16 40.57 -13.72
C GLN A 256 43.09 41.12 -12.62
N SER A 257 44.24 40.48 -12.43
CA SER A 257 45.45 41.06 -11.82
C SER A 257 46.30 41.72 -12.93
N PRO A 258 47.03 42.82 -12.64
CA PRO A 258 48.46 42.77 -12.26
C PRO A 258 48.79 43.82 -11.16
N GLY A 259 49.91 43.90 -10.45
CA GLY A 259 51.33 43.71 -10.78
C GLY A 259 52.04 45.08 -10.85
N GLN A 260 53.01 45.32 -9.95
CA GLN A 260 54.13 46.30 -9.97
C GLN A 260 53.85 47.82 -10.04
N ASN A 261 54.08 48.54 -8.93
CA ASN A 261 55.29 49.34 -8.61
C ASN A 261 55.11 50.02 -7.24
#